data_AF-A0A926DRJ5-F1
#
_entry.id   AF-A0A926DRJ5-F1
#
_cell.length_a   1.000
_cell.length_b   1.000
_cell.length_c   1.000
_cell.angle_alpha   90.00
_cell.angle_beta   90.00
_cell.angle_gamma   90.00
#
_symmetry.space_group_name_H-M   'P 1'
#
loop_
_entity.id
_entity.type
_entity.pdbx_description
1 polymer ?
#
loop_
_entity_poly.entity_id
_entity_poly.type
_entity_poly.pdbx_seq_one_letter_code
_entity_poly.pdbx_strand_id
1 'polypeptide(L)'
;MNYLESPGIVYDMLFYTTVFFSRHNVECNIQQYTEIKDILYHYDTIRRAKHVLDPPSVLYPLFFYNGKTPCIMTDYFQDTYNFYADSPEDFINGLKNKPRFKRFVLTKLLCGCSVDVDDVLQNKGEAISDAIIALSKHMDISSLSYFFYHFSGLVDTLIEFLTALLPIIRAYHKKCEQIAKKSIDTFTSEELRSVALKSCSKITNEFFNFQAQRYSVCYLSQYVIMYQCDNTNYTFLLGCDCCAILQQTVDYSFMTIESIMKSFGHTVKLDIIKELFKRDLTISQLSRALHVSRSSIGRYVDDLLEELTLTRIRKIGPEIYLHLNMEYIKRAKTIFNDFIDQLTLESDHAKGGEI
;
A
#
# COMPACT_ATOMS: atom_id res chain seq x y z
N MET A 1 19.76 -2.31 12.27
CA MET A 1 18.48 -2.11 11.54
C MET A 1 18.48 -0.69 11.00
N ASN A 2 18.26 -0.52 9.70
CA ASN A 2 18.29 0.80 9.04
C ASN A 2 16.93 1.50 9.20
N TYR A 3 16.63 1.95 10.41
CA TYR A 3 15.37 2.63 10.71
C TYR A 3 15.49 4.14 10.49
N LEU A 4 14.50 4.72 9.80
CA LEU A 4 14.34 6.14 9.54
C LEU A 4 12.95 6.57 10.02
N GLU A 5 12.87 7.38 11.06
CA GLU A 5 11.57 7.80 11.62
C GLU A 5 10.85 8.85 10.75
N SER A 6 11.60 9.67 10.03
CA SER A 6 11.09 10.89 9.38
C SER A 6 9.89 10.65 8.43
N PRO A 7 9.94 9.70 7.48
CA PRO A 7 8.81 9.48 6.57
C PRO A 7 7.53 9.08 7.31
N GLY A 8 7.67 8.26 8.37
CA GLY A 8 6.56 7.77 9.17
C GLY A 8 5.91 8.85 10.02
N ILE A 9 6.73 9.75 10.58
CA ILE A 9 6.25 10.93 11.31
C ILE A 9 5.44 11.83 10.38
N VAL A 10 5.97 12.18 9.20
CA VAL A 10 5.26 13.05 8.26
C VAL A 10 3.95 12.39 7.83
N TYR A 11 3.99 11.11 7.46
CA TYR A 11 2.80 10.40 7.02
C TYR A 11 1.73 10.32 8.13
N ASP A 12 2.11 10.07 9.38
CA ASP A 12 1.17 10.08 10.50
C ASP A 12 0.57 11.45 10.76
N MET A 13 1.31 12.55 10.55
CA MET A 13 0.75 13.91 10.63
C MET A 13 -0.34 14.13 9.57
N LEU A 14 -0.10 13.65 8.35
CA LEU A 14 -1.08 13.75 7.27
C LEU A 14 -2.28 12.87 7.55
N PHE A 15 -2.05 11.62 7.93
CA PHE A 15 -3.10 10.64 8.19
C PHE A 15 -3.95 11.01 9.41
N TYR A 16 -3.36 11.57 10.47
CA TYR A 16 -4.11 12.15 11.60
C TYR A 16 -5.18 13.14 11.13
N THR A 17 -4.80 13.99 10.18
CA THR A 17 -5.68 15.03 9.65
C THR A 17 -6.74 14.45 8.71
N THR A 18 -6.34 13.48 7.87
CA THR A 18 -7.27 12.73 7.01
C THR A 18 -8.33 11.99 7.82
N VAL A 19 -7.95 11.30 8.90
CA VAL A 19 -8.91 10.60 9.78
C VAL A 19 -9.85 11.60 10.45
N PHE A 20 -9.35 12.75 10.89
CA PHE A 20 -10.20 13.78 11.50
C PHE A 20 -11.32 14.24 10.56
N PHE A 21 -11.02 14.49 9.28
CA PHE A 21 -12.00 14.98 8.31
C PHE A 21 -12.81 13.89 7.60
N SER A 22 -12.30 12.66 7.51
CA SER A 22 -12.88 11.61 6.66
C SER A 22 -12.89 10.25 7.35
N ARG A 23 -13.07 10.24 8.69
CA ARG A 23 -13.03 9.02 9.52
C ARG A 23 -13.84 7.86 8.94
N HIS A 24 -15.11 8.10 8.61
CA HIS A 24 -16.00 7.07 8.08
C HIS A 24 -15.45 6.42 6.80
N ASN A 25 -14.95 7.23 5.87
CA ASN A 25 -14.38 6.74 4.62
C ASN A 25 -13.08 5.95 4.84
N VAL A 26 -12.25 6.37 5.81
CA VAL A 26 -11.05 5.62 6.22
C VAL A 26 -11.43 4.28 6.82
N GLU A 27 -12.38 4.25 7.76
CA GLU A 27 -12.84 3.02 8.41
C GLU A 27 -13.44 2.05 7.40
N CYS A 28 -14.34 2.52 6.53
CA CYS A 28 -14.95 1.69 5.50
C CYS A 28 -13.94 1.14 4.49
N ASN A 29 -12.90 1.90 4.12
CA ASN A 29 -11.85 1.41 3.23
C ASN A 29 -11.03 0.30 3.92
N ILE A 30 -10.58 0.53 5.15
CA ILE A 30 -9.75 -0.44 5.88
C ILE A 30 -10.50 -1.73 6.19
N GLN A 31 -11.78 -1.65 6.57
CA GLN A 31 -12.62 -2.82 6.89
C GLN A 31 -12.80 -3.80 5.71
N GLN A 32 -12.49 -3.39 4.48
CA GLN A 32 -12.48 -4.30 3.32
C GLN A 32 -11.34 -5.32 3.40
N TYR A 33 -10.30 -5.00 4.17
CA TYR A 33 -9.06 -5.76 4.24
C TYR A 33 -8.87 -6.49 5.59
N THR A 34 -9.65 -6.14 6.62
CA THR A 34 -9.48 -6.71 7.96
C THR A 34 -10.78 -6.75 8.75
N GLU A 35 -10.94 -7.81 9.56
CA GLU A 35 -12.06 -7.98 10.51
C GLU A 35 -11.76 -7.37 11.89
N ILE A 36 -10.59 -6.71 12.05
CA ILE A 36 -10.18 -6.10 13.32
C ILE A 36 -11.13 -4.95 13.66
N LYS A 37 -11.63 -4.92 14.90
CA LYS A 37 -12.59 -3.91 15.36
C LYS A 37 -11.95 -2.56 15.72
N ASP A 38 -10.66 -2.53 16.05
CA ASP A 38 -9.96 -1.34 16.54
C ASP A 38 -8.91 -0.80 15.54
N ILE A 39 -9.35 -0.62 14.29
CA ILE A 39 -8.49 -0.19 13.16
C ILE A 39 -7.93 1.23 13.29
N LEU A 40 -8.40 2.03 14.25
CA LEU A 40 -7.92 3.38 14.53
C LEU A 40 -7.38 3.55 15.96
N TYR A 41 -7.02 2.45 16.64
CA TYR A 41 -6.50 2.45 18.00
C TYR A 41 -5.44 3.53 18.28
N HIS A 42 -4.42 3.62 17.41
CA HIS A 42 -3.32 4.58 17.57
C HIS A 42 -3.79 6.03 17.44
N TYR A 43 -4.67 6.31 16.47
CA TYR A 43 -5.30 7.62 16.29
C TYR A 43 -6.12 8.00 17.53
N ASP A 44 -7.01 7.09 17.99
CA ASP A 44 -7.88 7.32 19.13
C ASP A 44 -7.10 7.46 20.45
N THR A 45 -5.92 6.85 20.54
CA THR A 45 -5.01 7.03 21.67
C THR A 45 -4.44 8.45 21.71
N ILE A 46 -4.02 9.00 20.56
CA ILE A 46 -3.54 10.39 20.47
C ILE A 46 -4.68 11.37 20.77
N ARG A 47 -5.87 11.12 20.22
CA ARG A 47 -7.07 11.94 20.44
C ARG A 47 -7.59 11.93 21.89
N ARG A 48 -7.19 10.97 22.71
CA ARG A 48 -7.52 10.92 24.15
C ARG A 48 -6.49 11.61 25.04
N ALA A 49 -5.38 12.10 24.49
CA ALA A 49 -4.35 12.79 25.26
C ALA A 49 -4.82 14.18 25.76
N LYS A 50 -4.10 14.77 26.74
CA LYS A 50 -4.47 16.08 27.32
C LYS A 50 -4.25 17.28 26.39
N HIS A 51 -3.48 17.12 25.32
CA HIS A 51 -3.10 18.19 24.39
C HIS A 51 -3.42 17.78 22.95
N VAL A 52 -4.72 17.67 22.68
CA VAL A 52 -5.23 17.29 21.37
C VAL A 52 -5.29 18.52 20.49
N LEU A 53 -4.85 18.37 19.24
CA LEU A 53 -4.87 19.43 18.26
C LEU A 53 -5.94 19.13 17.21
N ASP A 54 -6.91 20.01 17.07
CA ASP A 54 -7.95 19.91 16.03
C ASP A 54 -7.45 20.58 14.74
N PRO A 55 -7.49 19.88 13.59
CA PRO A 55 -7.24 20.51 12.31
C PRO A 55 -8.22 21.66 12.04
N PRO A 56 -7.72 22.85 11.64
CA PRO A 56 -8.57 23.95 11.19
C PRO A 56 -9.47 23.54 10.02
N SER A 57 -10.77 23.82 10.09
CA SER A 57 -11.76 23.39 9.08
C SER A 57 -11.44 23.84 7.65
N VAL A 58 -10.79 24.98 7.49
CA VAL A 58 -10.33 25.50 6.19
C VAL A 58 -9.36 24.57 5.46
N LEU A 59 -8.72 23.63 6.17
CA LEU A 59 -7.82 22.64 5.58
C LEU A 59 -8.54 21.45 4.96
N TYR A 60 -9.85 21.29 5.18
CA TYR A 60 -10.64 20.15 4.69
C TYR A 60 -10.38 19.80 3.21
N PRO A 61 -10.35 20.74 2.24
CA PRO A 61 -10.14 20.40 0.83
C PRO A 61 -8.79 19.72 0.54
N LEU A 62 -7.76 19.95 1.36
CA LEU A 62 -6.45 19.32 1.18
C LEU A 62 -6.38 17.88 1.72
N PHE A 63 -7.28 17.55 2.65
CA PHE A 63 -7.29 16.26 3.38
C PHE A 63 -8.53 15.42 3.10
N PHE A 64 -9.43 15.90 2.25
CA PHE A 64 -10.61 15.16 1.85
C PHE A 64 -10.22 13.79 1.26
N TYR A 65 -10.79 12.74 1.82
CA TYR A 65 -10.61 11.36 1.38
C TYR A 65 -11.95 10.72 1.10
N ASN A 66 -12.15 10.27 -0.13
CA ASN A 66 -13.42 9.69 -0.61
C ASN A 66 -13.52 8.16 -0.45
N GLY A 67 -12.54 7.52 0.20
CA GLY A 67 -12.49 6.06 0.35
C GLY A 67 -11.83 5.31 -0.80
N LYS A 68 -11.40 6.00 -1.87
CA LYS A 68 -10.80 5.38 -3.06
C LYS A 68 -9.45 5.99 -3.43
N THR A 69 -9.39 7.31 -3.54
CA THR A 69 -8.18 8.04 -3.95
C THR A 69 -7.52 8.68 -2.73
N PRO A 70 -6.19 8.65 -2.60
CA PRO A 70 -5.49 9.39 -1.54
C PRO A 70 -5.91 10.86 -1.51
N CYS A 71 -5.83 11.49 -0.33
CA CYS A 71 -6.04 12.93 -0.25
C CYS A 71 -4.85 13.69 -0.86
N ILE A 72 -5.07 14.96 -1.19
CA ILE A 72 -4.08 15.81 -1.88
C ILE A 72 -2.75 15.88 -1.13
N MET A 73 -2.78 15.95 0.20
CA MET A 73 -1.56 15.99 1.00
C MET A 73 -0.77 14.69 0.96
N THR A 74 -1.45 13.54 0.93
CA THR A 74 -0.81 12.24 0.77
C THR A 74 -0.16 12.11 -0.61
N ASP A 75 -0.85 12.55 -1.67
CA ASP A 75 -0.28 12.60 -3.02
C ASP A 75 0.92 13.54 -3.08
N TYR A 76 0.84 14.72 -2.46
CA TYR A 76 1.94 15.68 -2.42
C TYR A 76 3.16 15.10 -1.71
N PHE A 77 2.96 14.42 -0.58
CA PHE A 77 4.02 13.70 0.12
C PHE A 77 4.67 12.65 -0.77
N GLN A 78 3.89 11.80 -1.43
CA GLN A 78 4.43 10.76 -2.30
C GLN A 78 5.25 11.32 -3.47
N ASP A 79 4.81 12.44 -4.06
CA ASP A 79 5.43 13.03 -5.26
C ASP A 79 6.63 13.93 -4.93
N THR A 80 6.75 14.45 -3.71
CA THR A 80 7.75 15.50 -3.38
C THR A 80 8.67 15.20 -2.22
N TYR A 81 8.29 14.33 -1.28
CA TYR A 81 9.11 14.02 -0.11
C TYR A 81 10.17 12.98 -0.43
N ASN A 82 11.43 13.26 -0.14
CA ASN A 82 12.53 12.35 -0.34
C ASN A 82 12.73 11.45 0.89
N PHE A 83 12.37 10.17 0.78
CA PHE A 83 12.44 9.21 1.89
C PHE A 83 13.88 8.98 2.39
N TYR A 84 14.89 9.31 1.59
CA TYR A 84 16.30 9.08 1.91
C TYR A 84 16.93 10.20 2.74
N ALA A 85 16.43 11.43 2.61
CA ALA A 85 17.15 12.62 3.07
C ALA A 85 16.26 13.62 3.82
N ASP A 86 14.98 13.73 3.49
CA ASP A 86 14.16 14.81 4.03
C ASP A 86 13.80 14.56 5.49
N SER A 87 13.85 15.62 6.29
CA SER A 87 13.26 15.67 7.63
C SER A 87 11.79 16.11 7.57
N PRO A 88 11.00 15.93 8.65
CA PRO A 88 9.66 16.48 8.72
C PRO A 88 9.61 18.00 8.53
N GLU A 89 10.64 18.72 8.99
CA GLU A 89 10.78 20.15 8.78
C GLU A 89 11.01 20.51 7.31
N ASP A 90 11.76 19.70 6.57
CA ASP A 90 11.99 19.93 5.13
C ASP A 90 10.67 19.82 4.34
N PHE A 91 9.82 18.84 4.70
CA PHE A 91 8.48 18.73 4.13
C PHE A 91 7.64 19.99 4.39
N ILE A 92 7.59 20.46 5.65
CA ILE A 92 6.86 21.67 6.03
C ILE A 92 7.43 22.90 5.31
N ASN A 93 8.76 23.00 5.19
CA ASN A 93 9.41 24.08 4.46
C ASN A 93 9.11 24.05 2.96
N GLY A 94 8.96 22.86 2.36
CA GLY A 94 8.56 22.70 0.95
C GLY A 94 7.22 23.37 0.62
N LEU A 95 6.27 23.36 1.57
CA LEU A 95 4.96 24.00 1.43
C LEU A 95 5.04 25.53 1.30
N LYS A 96 6.15 26.16 1.74
CA LYS A 96 6.34 27.62 1.62
C LYS A 96 6.44 28.09 0.17
N ASN A 97 6.76 27.19 -0.78
CA ASN A 97 6.65 27.50 -2.20
C ASN A 97 5.16 27.43 -2.65
N LYS A 98 4.39 28.42 -2.20
CA LYS A 98 2.95 28.51 -2.42
C LYS A 98 2.55 28.44 -3.90
N PRO A 99 3.25 29.07 -4.87
CA PRO A 99 2.90 28.94 -6.28
C PRO A 99 3.03 27.51 -6.80
N ARG A 100 4.15 26.82 -6.48
CA ARG A 100 4.36 25.43 -6.87
C ARG A 100 3.33 24.51 -6.23
N PHE A 101 3.04 24.72 -4.94
CA PHE A 101 2.05 23.94 -4.22
C PHE A 101 0.63 24.18 -4.77
N LYS A 102 0.23 25.44 -5.03
CA LYS A 102 -1.06 25.78 -5.64
C LYS A 102 -1.26 25.06 -6.96
N ARG A 103 -0.25 25.11 -7.85
CA ARG A 103 -0.31 24.40 -9.13
C ARG A 103 -0.50 22.90 -8.93
N PHE A 104 0.29 22.27 -8.06
CA PHE A 104 0.14 20.85 -7.75
C PHE A 104 -1.28 20.50 -7.30
N VAL A 105 -1.80 21.22 -6.30
CA VAL A 105 -3.13 20.97 -5.73
C VAL A 105 -4.21 21.10 -6.80
N LEU A 106 -4.19 22.18 -7.60
CA LEU A 106 -5.18 22.41 -8.65
C LEU A 106 -5.11 21.35 -9.74
N THR A 107 -3.91 20.95 -10.17
CA THR A 107 -3.73 19.88 -11.17
C THR A 107 -4.33 18.55 -10.67
N LYS A 108 -4.15 18.21 -9.39
CA LYS A 108 -4.68 16.98 -8.82
C LYS A 108 -6.20 17.05 -8.61
N LEU A 109 -6.71 18.15 -8.04
CA LEU A 109 -8.15 18.31 -7.79
C LEU A 109 -8.98 18.37 -9.07
N LEU A 110 -8.47 19.04 -10.10
CA LEU A 110 -9.18 19.22 -11.38
C LEU A 110 -8.83 18.14 -12.41
N CYS A 111 -8.08 17.10 -12.02
CA CYS A 111 -7.78 15.98 -12.91
C CYS A 111 -9.09 15.32 -13.38
N GLY A 112 -9.28 15.24 -14.70
CA GLY A 112 -10.50 14.71 -15.31
C GLY A 112 -11.68 15.69 -15.36
N CYS A 113 -11.51 16.93 -14.89
CA CYS A 113 -12.49 18.00 -15.10
C CYS A 113 -12.20 18.70 -16.44
N SER A 114 -13.25 19.25 -17.07
CA SER A 114 -13.12 20.08 -18.28
C SER A 114 -12.70 21.53 -17.98
N VAL A 115 -11.88 21.73 -16.94
CA VAL A 115 -11.46 23.06 -16.45
C VAL A 115 -9.97 23.21 -16.67
N ASP A 116 -9.56 24.31 -17.32
CA ASP A 116 -8.15 24.63 -17.52
C ASP A 116 -7.52 25.16 -16.22
N VAL A 117 -6.50 24.44 -15.75
CA VAL A 117 -5.77 24.76 -14.52
C VAL A 117 -5.02 26.09 -14.63
N ASP A 118 -4.48 26.43 -15.80
CA ASP A 118 -3.73 27.67 -15.98
C ASP A 118 -4.67 28.89 -15.92
N ASP A 119 -5.90 28.74 -16.40
CA ASP A 119 -6.94 29.76 -16.31
C ASP A 119 -7.39 30.01 -14.86
N VAL A 120 -7.52 28.95 -14.07
CA VAL A 120 -7.78 29.04 -12.63
C VAL A 120 -6.59 29.68 -11.88
N LEU A 121 -5.35 29.34 -12.26
CA LEU A 121 -4.15 29.95 -11.69
C LEU A 121 -4.03 31.45 -11.98
N GLN A 122 -4.50 31.89 -13.16
CA GLN A 122 -4.60 33.30 -13.55
C GLN A 122 -5.78 34.04 -12.88
N ASN A 123 -6.55 33.35 -12.04
CA ASN A 123 -7.73 33.85 -11.36
C ASN A 123 -8.85 34.33 -12.30
N LYS A 124 -9.04 33.66 -13.45
CA LYS A 124 -10.21 33.90 -14.30
C LYS A 124 -11.48 33.45 -13.56
N GLY A 125 -12.40 34.38 -13.35
CA GLY A 125 -13.60 34.15 -12.52
C GLY A 125 -14.49 33.00 -13.02
N GLU A 126 -14.67 32.89 -14.34
CA GLU A 126 -15.44 31.82 -14.98
C GLU A 126 -14.81 30.45 -14.71
N ALA A 127 -13.50 30.30 -14.95
CA ALA A 127 -12.78 29.06 -14.67
C ALA A 127 -12.81 28.67 -13.17
N ILE A 128 -12.74 29.65 -12.26
CA ILE A 128 -12.91 29.39 -10.82
C ILE A 128 -14.33 28.90 -10.51
N SER A 129 -15.35 29.53 -11.10
CA SER A 129 -16.74 29.13 -10.91
C SER A 129 -16.96 27.69 -11.41
N ASP A 130 -16.47 27.37 -12.60
CA ASP A 130 -16.54 26.02 -13.17
C ASP A 130 -15.81 24.99 -12.32
N ALA A 131 -14.63 25.34 -11.79
CA ALA A 131 -13.87 24.52 -10.85
C ALA A 131 -14.68 24.23 -9.57
N ILE A 132 -15.29 25.26 -8.97
CA ILE A 132 -16.12 25.10 -7.77
C ILE A 132 -17.32 24.21 -8.08
N ILE A 133 -18.01 24.43 -9.19
CA ILE A 133 -19.17 23.61 -9.60
C ILE A 133 -18.73 22.15 -9.76
N ALA A 134 -17.61 21.88 -10.43
CA ALA A 134 -17.10 20.53 -10.64
C ALA A 134 -16.79 19.83 -9.31
N LEU A 135 -16.11 20.52 -8.39
CA LEU A 135 -15.68 19.98 -7.09
C LEU A 135 -16.82 19.88 -6.07
N SER A 136 -17.86 20.71 -6.18
CA SER A 136 -19.00 20.76 -5.25
C SER A 136 -19.80 19.45 -5.19
N LYS A 137 -19.64 18.57 -6.18
CA LYS A 137 -20.21 17.22 -6.19
C LYS A 137 -19.69 16.33 -5.07
N HIS A 138 -18.53 16.68 -4.51
CA HIS A 138 -17.81 15.86 -3.53
C HIS A 138 -17.43 16.62 -2.26
N MET A 139 -17.37 17.95 -2.32
CA MET A 139 -16.96 18.80 -1.21
C MET A 139 -17.90 19.98 -1.03
N ASP A 140 -17.97 20.51 0.19
CA ASP A 140 -18.80 21.67 0.49
C ASP A 140 -18.30 22.95 -0.23
N ILE A 141 -19.24 23.70 -0.80
CA ILE A 141 -18.97 24.90 -1.60
C ILE A 141 -18.25 25.96 -0.77
N SER A 142 -18.63 26.17 0.50
CA SER A 142 -18.05 27.22 1.33
C SER A 142 -16.56 26.97 1.60
N SER A 143 -16.18 25.70 1.78
CA SER A 143 -14.78 25.28 1.93
C SER A 143 -13.98 25.49 0.64
N LEU A 144 -14.59 25.26 -0.52
CA LEU A 144 -13.97 25.47 -1.83
C LEU A 144 -13.77 26.96 -2.15
N SER A 145 -14.75 27.81 -1.86
CA SER A 145 -14.63 29.25 -2.10
C SER A 145 -13.45 29.85 -1.35
N TYR A 146 -13.31 29.54 -0.04
CA TYR A 146 -12.17 30.00 0.74
C TYR A 146 -10.84 29.48 0.16
N PHE A 147 -10.80 28.20 -0.24
CA PHE A 147 -9.63 27.58 -0.84
C PHE A 147 -9.13 28.32 -2.10
N PHE A 148 -10.02 28.67 -3.03
CA PHE A 148 -9.63 29.35 -4.28
C PHE A 148 -9.16 30.79 -4.06
N TYR A 149 -9.87 31.57 -3.24
CA TYR A 149 -9.59 33.00 -3.05
C TYR A 149 -8.52 33.28 -2.00
N HIS A 150 -8.35 32.41 -1.02
CA HIS A 150 -7.45 32.61 0.12
C HIS A 150 -6.38 31.52 0.25
N PHE A 151 -6.01 30.87 -0.86
CA PHE A 151 -5.02 29.78 -0.88
C PHE A 151 -3.74 30.10 -0.11
N SER A 152 -3.21 31.33 -0.22
CA SER A 152 -2.00 31.72 0.48
C SER A 152 -2.13 31.64 2.00
N GLY A 153 -3.24 32.12 2.56
CA GLY A 153 -3.52 32.06 4.00
C GLY A 153 -3.90 30.65 4.47
N LEU A 154 -4.54 29.87 3.59
CA LEU A 154 -4.77 28.44 3.81
C LEU A 154 -3.44 27.68 3.99
N VAL A 155 -2.44 27.97 3.16
CA VAL A 155 -1.10 27.36 3.29
C VAL A 155 -0.39 27.80 4.57
N ASP A 156 -0.51 29.06 4.98
CA ASP A 156 0.05 29.52 6.26
C ASP A 156 -0.58 28.77 7.45
N THR A 157 -1.91 28.62 7.41
CA THR A 157 -2.67 27.85 8.41
C THR A 157 -2.23 26.39 8.44
N LEU A 158 -2.00 25.78 7.27
CA LEU A 158 -1.48 24.41 7.15
C LEU A 158 -0.11 24.27 7.81
N ILE A 159 0.82 25.18 7.49
CA ILE A 159 2.19 25.15 8.01
C ILE A 159 2.20 25.31 9.53
N GLU A 160 1.42 26.25 10.07
CA GLU A 160 1.28 26.49 11.51
C GLU A 160 0.75 25.24 12.20
N PHE A 161 -0.34 24.66 11.67
CA PHE A 161 -0.95 23.45 12.21
C PHE A 161 0.02 22.26 12.19
N LEU A 162 0.69 21.99 11.06
CA LEU A 162 1.65 20.88 10.96
C LEU A 162 2.84 21.07 11.90
N THR A 163 3.32 22.30 12.06
CA THR A 163 4.42 22.63 12.97
C THR A 163 4.01 22.38 14.43
N ALA A 164 2.77 22.71 14.81
CA ALA A 164 2.22 22.41 16.13
C ALA A 164 1.94 20.91 16.35
N LEU A 165 1.55 20.18 15.30
CA LEU A 165 1.27 18.74 15.35
C LEU A 165 2.54 17.88 15.46
N LEU A 166 3.62 18.31 14.79
CA LEU A 166 4.89 17.58 14.73
C LEU A 166 5.43 17.09 16.09
N PRO A 167 5.55 17.93 17.15
CA PRO A 167 6.03 17.45 18.44
C PRO A 167 5.12 16.39 19.09
N ILE A 168 3.81 16.43 18.83
CA ILE A 168 2.84 15.45 19.36
C ILE A 168 3.09 14.09 18.70
N ILE A 169 3.18 14.05 17.37
CA ILE A 169 3.42 12.81 16.62
C ILE A 169 4.80 12.25 16.92
N ARG A 170 5.84 13.08 17.00
CA ARG A 170 7.19 12.66 17.42
C ARG A 170 7.20 12.02 18.80
N ALA A 171 6.52 12.63 19.77
CA ALA A 171 6.42 12.06 21.12
C ALA A 171 5.70 10.72 21.12
N TYR A 172 4.72 10.52 20.23
CA TYR A 172 4.03 9.25 20.05
C TYR A 172 4.95 8.18 19.43
N HIS A 173 5.67 8.53 18.36
CA HIS A 173 6.65 7.66 17.69
C HIS A 173 7.67 7.10 18.68
N LYS A 174 8.23 7.96 19.54
CA LYS A 174 9.17 7.55 20.59
C LYS A 174 8.59 6.51 21.56
N LYS A 175 7.28 6.57 21.86
CA LYS A 175 6.61 5.57 22.72
C LYS A 175 6.39 4.23 22.03
N CYS A 176 6.34 4.24 20.69
CA CYS A 176 6.00 3.08 19.88
C CYS A 176 7.22 2.44 19.17
N GLU A 177 8.45 2.87 19.48
CA GLU A 177 9.68 2.39 18.83
C GLU A 177 9.81 0.85 18.78
N GLN A 178 9.38 0.16 19.84
CA GLN A 178 9.41 -1.31 19.90
C GLN A 178 8.43 -1.95 18.92
N ILE A 179 7.30 -1.29 18.64
CA ILE A 179 6.33 -1.74 17.63
C ILE A 179 6.99 -1.66 16.25
N ALA A 180 7.68 -0.54 15.93
CA ALA A 180 8.37 -0.40 14.65
C ALA A 180 9.39 -1.51 14.39
N LYS A 181 10.21 -1.86 15.39
CA LYS A 181 11.17 -2.98 15.30
C LYS A 181 10.46 -4.29 14.96
N LYS A 182 9.41 -4.62 15.72
CA LYS A 182 8.61 -5.84 15.48
C LYS A 182 7.99 -5.87 14.09
N SER A 183 7.42 -4.75 13.62
CA SER A 183 6.80 -4.67 12.29
C SER A 183 7.82 -4.88 11.18
N ILE A 184 9.01 -4.27 11.29
CA ILE A 184 10.10 -4.42 10.32
C ILE A 184 10.65 -5.86 10.35
N ASP A 185 10.90 -6.42 11.53
CA ASP A 185 11.39 -7.80 11.66
C ASP A 185 10.39 -8.80 11.05
N THR A 186 9.09 -8.56 11.24
CA THR A 186 8.04 -9.40 10.64
C THR A 186 8.02 -9.25 9.12
N PHE A 187 8.03 -8.02 8.61
CA PHE A 187 7.99 -7.74 7.17
C PHE A 187 9.22 -8.28 6.43
N THR A 188 10.39 -8.21 7.06
CA THR A 188 11.67 -8.67 6.49
C THR A 188 11.98 -10.14 6.79
N SER A 189 11.06 -10.87 7.42
CA SER A 189 11.22 -12.28 7.72
C SER A 189 11.22 -13.14 6.46
N GLU A 190 11.99 -14.24 6.49
CA GLU A 190 12.00 -15.24 5.41
C GLU A 190 10.60 -15.83 5.14
N GLU A 191 9.74 -15.89 6.16
CA GLU A 191 8.39 -16.41 6.03
C GLU A 191 7.49 -15.57 5.11
N LEU A 192 7.69 -14.23 5.10
CA LEU A 192 6.89 -13.29 4.32
C LEU A 192 7.60 -12.77 3.08
N ARG A 193 8.89 -13.08 2.88
CA ARG A 193 9.74 -12.57 1.79
C ARG A 193 9.06 -12.61 0.43
N SER A 194 8.55 -13.76 -0.01
CA SER A 194 7.94 -13.92 -1.35
C SER A 194 6.64 -13.13 -1.50
N VAL A 195 5.83 -13.07 -0.43
CA VAL A 195 4.59 -12.27 -0.43
C VAL A 195 4.96 -10.78 -0.49
N ALA A 196 5.89 -10.32 0.34
CA ALA A 196 6.35 -8.94 0.39
C ALA A 196 6.90 -8.45 -0.96
N LEU A 197 7.71 -9.26 -1.64
CA LEU A 197 8.21 -8.95 -2.98
C LEU A 197 7.07 -8.81 -4.00
N LYS A 198 6.13 -9.75 -4.00
CA LYS A 198 5.02 -9.77 -4.97
C LYS A 198 3.94 -8.73 -4.67
N SER A 199 3.81 -8.29 -3.42
CA SER A 199 3.00 -7.11 -3.07
C SER A 199 3.68 -5.79 -3.45
N CYS A 200 4.99 -5.80 -3.70
CA CYS A 200 5.77 -4.63 -4.12
C CYS A 200 6.19 -4.77 -5.60
N SER A 201 5.23 -4.82 -6.51
CA SER A 201 5.45 -5.23 -7.91
C SER A 201 6.48 -4.44 -8.72
N LYS A 202 6.87 -3.23 -8.28
CA LYS A 202 7.96 -2.47 -8.93
C LYS A 202 9.37 -2.90 -8.50
N ILE A 203 9.50 -3.88 -7.61
CA ILE A 203 10.79 -4.47 -7.22
C ILE A 203 11.10 -5.61 -8.19
N THR A 204 11.97 -5.35 -9.16
CA THR A 204 12.33 -6.31 -10.22
C THR A 204 13.65 -7.03 -9.97
N ASN A 205 14.37 -6.69 -8.89
CA ASN A 205 15.69 -7.26 -8.62
C ASN A 205 15.57 -8.64 -7.98
N GLU A 206 15.96 -9.68 -8.71
CA GLU A 206 15.98 -11.08 -8.23
C GLU A 206 16.84 -11.28 -6.97
N PHE A 207 17.86 -10.44 -6.77
CA PHE A 207 18.76 -10.46 -5.61
C PHE A 207 18.38 -9.46 -4.52
N PHE A 208 17.11 -9.03 -4.48
CA PHE A 208 16.65 -8.08 -3.49
C PHE A 208 16.88 -8.60 -2.06
N ASN A 209 17.58 -7.80 -1.26
CA ASN A 209 17.86 -8.09 0.14
C ASN A 209 17.14 -7.09 1.03
N PHE A 210 16.05 -7.52 1.69
CA PHE A 210 15.31 -6.70 2.65
C PHE A 210 16.21 -6.16 3.78
N GLN A 211 17.15 -6.97 4.28
CA GLN A 211 18.01 -6.55 5.40
C GLN A 211 18.95 -5.38 5.06
N ALA A 212 19.23 -5.16 3.77
CA ALA A 212 20.06 -4.04 3.30
C ALA A 212 19.27 -2.73 3.11
N GLN A 213 17.94 -2.78 3.12
CA GLN A 213 17.09 -1.63 2.81
C GLN A 213 16.86 -0.74 4.03
N ARG A 214 16.23 0.42 3.81
CA ARG A 214 15.83 1.35 4.87
C ARG A 214 14.34 1.28 5.11
N TYR A 215 13.94 1.49 6.35
CA TYR A 215 12.55 1.32 6.78
C TYR A 215 12.10 2.47 7.66
N SER A 216 10.88 2.91 7.43
CA SER A 216 10.12 3.81 8.27
C SER A 216 8.81 3.15 8.63
N VAL A 217 8.32 3.40 9.84
CA VAL A 217 7.03 2.86 10.30
C VAL A 217 6.13 4.01 10.68
N CYS A 218 4.88 3.98 10.20
CA CYS A 218 3.81 4.85 10.67
C CYS A 218 2.79 4.02 11.47
N TYR A 219 2.15 4.66 12.44
CA TYR A 219 1.30 3.99 13.42
C TYR A 219 -0.18 4.31 13.22
N LEU A 220 -0.53 5.46 12.63
CA LEU A 220 -1.92 5.83 12.43
C LEU A 220 -2.46 5.19 11.15
N SER A 221 -1.66 5.19 10.07
CA SER A 221 -1.98 4.42 8.86
C SER A 221 -1.44 3.00 8.95
N GLN A 222 -2.11 2.18 9.76
CA GLN A 222 -1.61 0.88 10.22
C GLN A 222 -1.31 -0.13 9.10
N TYR A 223 -1.89 0.04 7.91
CA TYR A 223 -1.82 -0.94 6.83
C TYR A 223 -1.08 -0.47 5.58
N VAL A 224 -0.47 0.72 5.61
CA VAL A 224 0.17 1.28 4.41
C VAL A 224 1.44 0.50 4.02
N ILE A 225 1.69 0.39 2.71
CA ILE A 225 2.98 -0.05 2.17
C ILE A 225 3.33 0.90 1.05
N MET A 226 4.34 1.73 1.25
CA MET A 226 4.88 2.64 0.25
C MET A 226 6.39 2.49 0.20
N TYR A 227 6.99 2.78 -0.95
CA TYR A 227 8.44 2.80 -1.08
C TYR A 227 8.89 3.72 -2.19
N GLN A 228 10.11 4.24 -2.03
CA GLN A 228 10.85 4.91 -3.09
C GLN A 228 12.08 4.07 -3.43
N CYS A 229 12.53 4.15 -4.67
CA CYS A 229 13.72 3.47 -5.16
C CYS A 229 14.72 4.51 -5.65
N ASP A 230 15.97 4.39 -5.19
CA ASP A 230 17.13 5.09 -5.73
C ASP A 230 18.14 4.03 -6.21
N ASN A 231 18.13 3.78 -7.52
CA ASN A 231 18.87 2.71 -8.19
C ASN A 231 18.52 1.31 -7.66
N THR A 232 19.29 0.80 -6.70
CA THR A 232 19.13 -0.52 -6.08
C THR A 232 18.76 -0.45 -4.60
N ASN A 233 18.76 0.76 -4.02
CA ASN A 233 18.38 0.98 -2.65
C ASN A 233 16.90 1.37 -2.60
N TYR A 234 16.20 0.82 -1.62
CA TYR A 234 14.80 1.08 -1.39
C TYR A 234 14.64 1.61 0.03
N THR A 235 13.77 2.61 0.16
CA THR A 235 13.30 3.07 1.46
C THR A 235 11.80 2.82 1.54
N PHE A 236 11.40 2.00 2.50
CA PHE A 236 10.01 1.63 2.74
C PHE A 236 9.39 2.51 3.82
N LEU A 237 8.12 2.85 3.63
CA LEU A 237 7.21 3.34 4.65
C LEU A 237 6.14 2.27 4.86
N LEU A 238 6.14 1.69 6.06
CA LEU A 238 5.25 0.59 6.44
C LEU A 238 4.28 1.04 7.52
N GLY A 239 3.02 0.65 7.42
CA GLY A 239 2.11 0.66 8.54
C GLY A 239 2.51 -0.42 9.55
N CYS A 240 2.31 -0.16 10.84
CA CYS A 240 2.72 -1.10 11.90
C CYS A 240 2.09 -2.50 11.78
N ASP A 241 0.91 -2.61 11.16
CA ASP A 241 0.19 -3.86 10.93
C ASP A 241 0.07 -4.22 9.43
N CYS A 242 0.91 -3.65 8.56
CA CYS A 242 0.84 -3.89 7.11
C CYS A 242 0.95 -5.37 6.72
N CYS A 243 1.65 -6.18 7.53
CA CYS A 243 1.79 -7.61 7.32
C CYS A 243 0.44 -8.36 7.41
N ALA A 244 -0.55 -7.82 8.12
CA ALA A 244 -1.87 -8.43 8.26
C ALA A 244 -2.66 -8.43 6.93
N ILE A 245 -2.39 -7.47 6.05
CA ILE A 245 -3.08 -7.34 4.74
C ILE A 245 -2.20 -7.73 3.56
N LEU A 246 -0.94 -8.12 3.80
CA LEU A 246 0.07 -8.30 2.74
C LEU A 246 -0.37 -9.30 1.66
N GLN A 247 -1.05 -10.39 2.05
CA GLN A 247 -1.56 -11.38 1.10
C GLN A 247 -2.63 -10.82 0.15
N GLN A 248 -3.40 -9.83 0.60
CA GLN A 248 -4.47 -9.21 -0.18
C GLN A 248 -3.95 -8.15 -1.14
N THR A 249 -2.72 -7.66 -0.91
CA THR A 249 -2.06 -6.64 -1.74
C THR A 249 -1.12 -7.24 -2.79
N VAL A 250 -1.05 -8.57 -2.91
CA VAL A 250 -0.22 -9.26 -3.91
C VAL A 250 -0.65 -8.88 -5.32
N ASP A 251 0.30 -8.40 -6.11
CA ASP A 251 0.15 -8.26 -7.55
C ASP A 251 0.52 -9.59 -8.21
N TYR A 252 -0.40 -10.17 -8.99
CA TYR A 252 -0.15 -11.41 -9.73
C TYR A 252 0.20 -11.16 -11.21
N SER A 253 0.56 -9.92 -11.58
CA SER A 253 1.07 -9.59 -12.92
C SER A 253 2.33 -10.37 -13.30
N PHE A 254 3.07 -10.90 -12.32
CA PHE A 254 4.21 -11.78 -12.54
C PHE A 254 3.83 -13.17 -13.09
N MET A 255 2.56 -13.57 -12.99
CA MET A 255 2.13 -14.91 -13.40
C MET A 255 2.18 -15.05 -14.92
N THR A 256 2.95 -16.04 -15.38
CA THR A 256 3.06 -16.45 -16.78
C THR A 256 2.72 -17.93 -16.93
N ILE A 257 2.50 -18.40 -18.16
CA ILE A 257 2.34 -19.84 -18.43
C ILE A 257 3.54 -20.65 -17.92
N GLU A 258 4.76 -20.11 -18.01
CA GLU A 258 5.97 -20.76 -17.50
C GLU A 258 5.94 -20.90 -15.97
N SER A 259 5.52 -19.86 -15.24
CA SER A 259 5.37 -19.92 -13.77
C SER A 259 4.32 -20.96 -13.34
N ILE A 260 3.25 -21.07 -14.12
CA ILE A 260 2.18 -22.07 -13.93
C ILE A 260 2.75 -23.47 -14.19
N MET A 261 3.48 -23.68 -15.28
CA MET A 261 4.11 -24.98 -15.58
C MET A 261 5.18 -25.35 -14.54
N LYS A 262 5.93 -24.39 -13.98
CA LYS A 262 6.88 -24.64 -12.89
C LYS A 262 6.21 -25.10 -11.60
N SER A 263 4.98 -24.64 -11.35
CA SER A 263 4.18 -24.97 -10.17
C SER A 263 3.40 -26.28 -10.34
N PHE A 264 2.74 -26.46 -11.48
CA PHE A 264 1.82 -27.57 -11.75
C PHE A 264 2.42 -28.67 -12.64
N GLY A 265 3.56 -28.46 -13.28
CA GLY A 265 4.16 -29.44 -14.20
C GLY A 265 4.91 -30.60 -13.53
N HIS A 266 5.17 -30.50 -12.21
CA HIS A 266 5.87 -31.54 -11.46
C HIS A 266 4.88 -32.44 -10.71
N THR A 267 4.97 -33.76 -10.89
CA THR A 267 4.05 -34.76 -10.32
C THR A 267 3.90 -34.66 -8.81
N VAL A 268 5.02 -34.60 -8.07
CA VAL A 268 4.98 -34.45 -6.60
C VAL A 268 4.33 -33.12 -6.16
N LYS A 269 4.54 -32.02 -6.89
CA LYS A 269 3.91 -30.73 -6.57
C LYS A 269 2.40 -30.81 -6.78
N LEU A 270 1.95 -31.44 -7.87
CA LEU A 270 0.54 -31.71 -8.10
C LEU A 270 -0.09 -32.57 -7.00
N ASP A 271 0.61 -33.60 -6.53
CA ASP A 271 0.08 -34.46 -5.48
C ASP A 271 0.04 -33.74 -4.12
N ILE A 272 1.02 -32.87 -3.82
CA ILE A 272 0.93 -31.93 -2.68
C ILE A 272 -0.31 -31.04 -2.80
N ILE A 273 -0.55 -30.45 -3.97
CA ILE A 273 -1.70 -29.58 -4.22
C ILE A 273 -3.02 -30.35 -4.03
N LYS A 274 -3.12 -31.57 -4.57
CA LYS A 274 -4.31 -32.42 -4.42
C LYS A 274 -4.58 -32.79 -2.96
N GLU A 275 -3.54 -33.04 -2.16
CA GLU A 275 -3.71 -33.32 -0.73
C GLU A 275 -4.14 -32.07 0.04
N LEU A 276 -3.55 -30.91 -0.26
CA LEU A 276 -3.91 -29.64 0.37
C LEU A 276 -5.29 -29.12 -0.05
N PHE A 277 -5.80 -29.55 -1.21
CA PHE A 277 -7.18 -29.28 -1.62
C PHE A 277 -8.20 -29.96 -0.70
N LYS A 278 -7.84 -31.09 -0.09
CA LYS A 278 -8.72 -31.82 0.82
C LYS A 278 -8.73 -31.20 2.22
N ARG A 279 -7.57 -30.74 2.68
CA ARG A 279 -7.37 -30.18 4.03
C ARG A 279 -5.98 -29.57 4.19
N ASP A 280 -5.84 -28.70 5.18
CA ASP A 280 -4.55 -28.12 5.55
C ASP A 280 -3.62 -29.16 6.18
N LEU A 281 -2.37 -29.19 5.73
CA LEU A 281 -1.38 -30.17 6.18
C LEU A 281 -0.03 -29.53 6.49
N THR A 282 0.73 -30.18 7.37
CA THR A 282 2.14 -29.85 7.62
C THR A 282 3.05 -30.62 6.67
N ILE A 283 4.31 -30.18 6.53
CA ILE A 283 5.33 -30.90 5.76
C ILE A 283 5.46 -32.36 6.23
N SER A 284 5.41 -32.60 7.55
CA SER A 284 5.49 -33.95 8.13
C SER A 284 4.27 -34.82 7.80
N GLN A 285 3.10 -34.22 7.63
CA GLN A 285 1.89 -34.94 7.22
C GLN A 285 1.90 -35.24 5.72
N LEU A 286 2.31 -34.28 4.89
CA LEU A 286 2.49 -34.46 3.44
C LEU A 286 3.52 -35.56 3.13
N SER A 287 4.65 -35.56 3.83
CA SER A 287 5.69 -36.59 3.70
C SER A 287 5.16 -38.00 3.96
N ARG A 288 4.30 -38.17 4.96
CA ARG A 288 3.66 -39.45 5.26
C ARG A 288 2.60 -39.83 4.24
N ALA A 289 1.78 -38.88 3.80
CA ALA A 289 0.70 -39.12 2.84
C ALA A 289 1.23 -39.49 1.45
N LEU A 290 2.34 -38.86 1.03
CA LEU A 290 2.92 -39.03 -0.31
C LEU A 290 4.07 -40.06 -0.34
N HIS A 291 4.47 -40.60 0.81
CA HIS A 291 5.62 -41.51 0.94
C HIS A 291 6.93 -40.93 0.39
N VAL A 292 7.10 -39.61 0.48
CA VAL A 292 8.31 -38.88 0.07
C VAL A 292 9.03 -38.36 1.32
N SER A 293 10.35 -38.32 1.29
CA SER A 293 11.13 -37.81 2.44
C SER A 293 10.74 -36.38 2.81
N ARG A 294 10.80 -36.08 4.11
CA ARG A 294 10.43 -34.75 4.65
C ARG A 294 11.27 -33.63 4.02
N SER A 295 12.56 -33.88 3.77
CA SER A 295 13.46 -32.92 3.12
C SER A 295 13.06 -32.62 1.68
N SER A 296 12.64 -33.63 0.92
CA SER A 296 12.20 -33.44 -0.46
C SER A 296 10.86 -32.72 -0.53
N ILE A 297 9.89 -33.09 0.32
CA ILE A 297 8.63 -32.33 0.45
C ILE A 297 8.92 -30.88 0.84
N GLY A 298 9.85 -30.64 1.76
CA GLY A 298 10.27 -29.29 2.14
C GLY A 298 10.66 -28.45 0.94
N ARG A 299 11.56 -28.95 0.08
CA ARG A 299 11.98 -28.25 -1.15
C ARG A 299 10.81 -27.96 -2.09
N TYR A 300 9.94 -28.95 -2.35
CA TYR A 300 8.78 -28.73 -3.21
C TYR A 300 7.79 -27.72 -2.64
N VAL A 301 7.61 -27.72 -1.32
CA VAL A 301 6.78 -26.75 -0.61
C VAL A 301 7.38 -25.36 -0.69
N ASP A 302 8.70 -25.22 -0.51
CA ASP A 302 9.38 -23.93 -0.60
C ASP A 302 9.24 -23.34 -2.01
N ASP A 303 9.42 -24.14 -3.07
CA ASP A 303 9.15 -23.72 -4.45
C ASP A 303 7.69 -23.23 -4.63
N LEU A 304 6.72 -23.98 -4.11
CA LEU A 304 5.30 -23.64 -4.26
C LEU A 304 4.89 -22.41 -3.42
N LEU A 305 5.57 -22.16 -2.31
CA LEU A 305 5.40 -20.96 -1.49
C LEU A 305 6.06 -19.76 -2.17
N GLU A 306 7.21 -19.95 -2.80
CA GLU A 306 7.86 -18.90 -3.60
C GLU A 306 6.95 -18.45 -4.74
N GLU A 307 6.30 -19.39 -5.43
CA GLU A 307 5.32 -19.10 -6.50
C GLU A 307 3.98 -18.55 -5.97
N LEU A 308 3.76 -18.55 -4.65
CA LEU A 308 2.47 -18.25 -3.98
C LEU A 308 1.33 -19.20 -4.34
N THR A 309 1.63 -20.41 -4.83
CA THR A 309 0.61 -21.46 -4.99
C THR A 309 0.09 -21.93 -3.61
N LEU A 310 0.96 -21.90 -2.60
CA LEU A 310 0.62 -22.20 -1.21
C LEU A 310 0.75 -20.95 -0.33
N THR A 311 0.08 -20.97 0.82
CA THR A 311 0.28 -20.02 1.92
C THR A 311 0.45 -20.75 3.24
N ARG A 312 1.13 -20.10 4.19
CA ARG A 312 1.21 -20.55 5.59
C ARG A 312 0.07 -19.88 6.36
N ILE A 313 -0.79 -20.66 7.01
CA ILE A 313 -2.02 -20.13 7.64
C ILE A 313 -2.01 -20.14 9.16
N ARG A 314 -1.34 -21.13 9.78
CA ARG A 314 -1.26 -21.23 11.25
C ARG A 314 0.01 -21.93 11.70
N LYS A 315 0.52 -21.46 12.83
CA LYS A 315 1.60 -22.10 13.59
C LYS A 315 1.03 -22.62 14.90
N ILE A 316 1.02 -23.95 15.08
CA ILE A 316 0.63 -24.61 16.33
C ILE A 316 1.89 -25.23 16.92
N GLY A 317 2.52 -24.53 17.87
CA GLY A 317 3.83 -24.92 18.39
C GLY A 317 4.91 -24.94 17.30
N PRO A 318 5.62 -26.06 17.07
CA PRO A 318 6.60 -26.19 16.00
C PRO A 318 5.97 -26.50 14.62
N GLU A 319 4.66 -26.77 14.55
CA GLU A 319 4.00 -27.19 13.33
C GLU A 319 3.44 -26.00 12.55
N ILE A 320 3.80 -25.92 11.26
CA ILE A 320 3.29 -24.93 10.31
C ILE A 320 2.36 -25.65 9.35
N TYR A 321 1.11 -25.20 9.31
CA TYR A 321 0.12 -25.70 8.36
C TYR A 321 0.12 -24.88 7.08
N LEU A 322 0.05 -25.60 5.97
CA LEU A 322 0.01 -25.07 4.62
C LEU A 322 -1.44 -25.11 4.11
N HIS A 323 -1.79 -24.10 3.32
CA HIS A 323 -3.08 -23.97 2.66
C HIS A 323 -2.87 -23.64 1.18
N LEU A 324 -3.85 -23.98 0.33
CA LEU A 324 -3.84 -23.57 -1.07
C LEU A 324 -4.20 -22.10 -1.21
N ASN A 325 -3.44 -21.38 -2.01
CA ASN A 325 -3.81 -20.04 -2.40
C ASN A 325 -4.85 -20.10 -3.53
N MET A 326 -6.13 -20.05 -3.17
CA MET A 326 -7.22 -20.11 -4.15
C MET A 326 -7.23 -18.93 -5.13
N GLU A 327 -6.70 -17.77 -4.74
CA GLU A 327 -6.58 -16.62 -5.63
C GLU A 327 -5.55 -16.89 -6.74
N TYR A 328 -4.38 -17.44 -6.37
CA TYR A 328 -3.39 -17.90 -7.35
C TYR A 328 -3.99 -18.92 -8.33
N ILE A 329 -4.72 -19.92 -7.81
CA ILE A 329 -5.32 -20.97 -8.65
C ILE A 329 -6.35 -20.39 -9.64
N LYS A 330 -7.21 -19.47 -9.19
CA LYS A 330 -8.18 -18.80 -10.06
C LYS A 330 -7.50 -18.07 -11.21
N ARG A 331 -6.43 -17.31 -10.92
CA ARG A 331 -5.67 -16.58 -11.95
C ARG A 331 -4.91 -17.51 -12.88
N ALA A 332 -4.27 -18.55 -12.33
CA ALA A 332 -3.59 -19.57 -13.11
C ALA A 332 -4.52 -20.22 -14.14
N LYS A 333 -5.76 -20.52 -13.76
CA LYS A 333 -6.77 -21.07 -14.66
C LYS A 333 -7.02 -20.15 -15.86
N THR A 334 -7.23 -18.86 -15.62
CA THR A 334 -7.48 -17.88 -16.70
C THR A 334 -6.31 -17.84 -17.67
N ILE A 335 -5.09 -17.64 -17.17
CA ILE A 335 -3.88 -17.56 -18.00
C ILE A 335 -3.65 -18.84 -18.80
N PHE A 336 -3.86 -20.01 -18.17
CA PHE A 336 -3.69 -21.29 -18.83
C PHE A 336 -4.72 -21.49 -19.96
N ASN A 337 -5.98 -21.15 -19.72
CA ASN A 337 -7.02 -21.23 -20.74
C ASN A 337 -6.71 -20.31 -21.92
N ASP A 338 -6.36 -19.04 -21.65
CA ASP A 338 -6.02 -18.08 -22.70
C ASP A 338 -4.86 -18.58 -23.57
N PHE A 339 -3.85 -19.20 -22.95
CA PHE A 339 -2.72 -19.81 -23.67
C PHE A 339 -3.15 -20.99 -24.57
N ILE A 340 -4.00 -21.89 -24.07
CA ILE A 340 -4.51 -23.02 -24.88
C ILE A 340 -5.39 -22.53 -26.03
N ASP A 341 -6.22 -21.52 -25.79
CA ASP A 341 -7.07 -20.91 -26.82
C ASP A 341 -6.21 -20.29 -27.94
N GLN A 342 -5.14 -19.57 -27.58
CA GLN A 342 -4.16 -19.04 -28.54
C GLN A 342 -3.50 -20.13 -29.37
N LEU A 343 -2.98 -21.19 -28.74
CA LEU A 343 -2.36 -22.30 -29.46
C LEU A 343 -3.33 -22.98 -30.43
N THR A 344 -4.60 -23.11 -30.03
CA THR A 344 -5.64 -23.72 -30.87
C THR A 344 -5.92 -22.85 -32.09
N LEU A 345 -6.12 -21.53 -31.88
CA LEU A 345 -6.33 -20.56 -32.95
C LEU A 345 -5.15 -20.51 -33.94
N GLU A 346 -3.92 -20.47 -33.44
CA GLU A 346 -2.71 -20.49 -34.28
C GLU A 346 -2.61 -21.78 -35.11
N SER A 347 -2.98 -22.93 -34.52
CA SER A 347 -2.99 -24.21 -35.22
C SER A 347 -4.03 -24.28 -36.35
N ASP A 348 -5.18 -23.61 -36.17
CA ASP A 348 -6.23 -23.53 -37.18
C ASP A 348 -5.87 -22.56 -38.30
N HIS A 349 -5.21 -21.45 -37.97
CA HIS A 349 -4.68 -20.50 -38.96
C HIS A 349 -3.51 -21.08 -39.78
N ALA A 350 -2.61 -21.84 -39.16
CA ALA A 350 -1.52 -22.52 -39.85
C ALA A 350 -2.02 -23.56 -40.88
N LYS A 351 -3.14 -24.21 -40.60
CA LYS A 351 -3.78 -25.17 -41.52
C LYS A 351 -4.61 -24.50 -42.63
N GLY A 352 -5.03 -23.24 -42.45
CA GLY A 352 -5.80 -22.48 -43.44
C GLY A 352 -4.95 -21.70 -44.46
N GLY A 353 -3.62 -21.64 -44.27
CA GLY A 353 -2.67 -20.98 -45.18
C GLY A 353 -2.03 -21.87 -46.23
N GLU A 354 -2.37 -23.17 -46.25
CA GLU A 354 -1.98 -24.12 -47.30
C GLU A 354 -3.17 -24.32 -48.27
N ILE A 355 -3.41 -23.37 -49.18
CA ILE A 355 -4.27 -23.58 -50.38
C ILE A 355 -3.55 -23.03 -51.60
#